data_AF-A0A6A5S7Y6-F1
#
_entry.id   AF-A0A6A5S7Y6-F1
#
_cell.length_a   1.000
_cell.length_b   1.000
_cell.length_c   1.000
_cell.angle_alpha   90.00
_cell.angle_beta   90.00
_cell.angle_gamma   90.00
#
_symmetry.space_group_name_H-M   'P 1'
#
loop_
_entity.id
_entity.type
_entity.pdbx_description
1 polymer ?
#
loop_
_entity_poly.entity_id
_entity_poly.type
_entity_poly.pdbx_seq_one_letter_code
_entity_poly.pdbx_strand_id
1 'polypeptide(L)'
;KDPSSKEAKELSTAFHSLQTQSELKNHENTGLRDALETKKKHKKKKYTPELEGPRENTGGAMFFTPSKVKEAQFIERMKQQDREAKILGKAKDRQRKAEATAIKKKEKEQAKVAREEAKKARDTEKAVKAAARAKKRYEAEAAKAQKAANLSKKGPAIVKQNSRPKPKPKRGASQLQGGGDGDEGQSQPPQKASRTRTIRAPERYSE
;
A
#
# COMPACT_ATOMS: atom_id res chain seq x y z
N LYS A 1 -23.03 34.52 -45.35
CA LYS A 1 -22.19 33.31 -45.56
C LYS A 1 -22.24 32.54 -44.25
N ASP A 2 -23.05 31.50 -44.20
CA ASP A 2 -23.62 31.01 -42.95
C ASP A 2 -22.59 30.24 -42.13
N PRO A 3 -22.40 30.57 -40.84
CA PRO A 3 -21.39 29.94 -39.99
C PRO A 3 -21.65 28.43 -39.84
N SER A 4 -22.92 28.03 -39.78
CA SER A 4 -23.36 26.64 -39.74
C SER A 4 -22.83 25.78 -40.90
N SER A 5 -22.67 26.36 -42.11
CA SER A 5 -22.12 25.64 -43.27
C SER A 5 -20.62 25.36 -43.16
N LYS A 6 -19.87 26.23 -42.45
CA LYS A 6 -18.43 26.04 -42.23
C LYS A 6 -18.20 24.98 -41.15
N GLU A 7 -18.92 25.08 -40.04
CA GLU A 7 -18.88 24.11 -38.94
C GLU A 7 -19.26 22.70 -39.43
N ALA A 8 -20.31 22.57 -40.26
CA ALA A 8 -20.70 21.28 -40.83
C ALA A 8 -19.61 20.68 -41.74
N LYS A 9 -18.88 21.52 -42.50
CA LYS A 9 -17.76 21.06 -43.33
C LYS A 9 -16.58 20.62 -42.47
N GLU A 10 -16.24 21.37 -41.44
CA GLU A 10 -15.19 21.01 -40.49
C GLU A 10 -15.50 19.67 -39.81
N LEU A 11 -16.73 19.46 -39.34
CA LEU A 11 -17.19 18.20 -38.77
C LEU A 11 -17.11 17.05 -39.79
N SER A 12 -17.51 17.27 -41.04
CA SER A 12 -17.41 16.27 -42.10
C SER A 12 -15.95 15.88 -42.38
N THR A 13 -15.03 16.86 -42.42
CA THR A 13 -13.59 16.59 -42.61
C THR A 13 -12.99 15.85 -41.42
N ALA A 14 -13.35 16.22 -40.20
CA ALA A 14 -12.89 15.55 -38.99
C ALA A 14 -13.40 14.11 -38.91
N PHE A 15 -14.67 13.88 -39.27
CA PHE A 15 -15.26 12.55 -39.35
C PHE A 15 -14.53 11.68 -40.37
N HIS A 16 -14.27 12.20 -41.57
CA HIS A 16 -13.53 11.48 -42.60
C HIS A 16 -12.08 11.17 -42.18
N SER A 17 -11.41 12.12 -41.52
CA SER A 17 -10.08 11.89 -40.93
C SER A 17 -10.10 10.81 -39.86
N LEU A 18 -11.12 10.76 -39.00
CA LEU A 18 -11.23 9.72 -37.99
C LEU A 18 -11.53 8.35 -38.61
N GLN A 19 -12.38 8.32 -39.63
CA GLN A 19 -12.70 7.09 -40.37
C GLN A 19 -11.45 6.51 -41.02
N THR A 20 -10.70 7.31 -41.77
CA THR A 20 -9.45 6.88 -42.43
C THR A 20 -8.40 6.41 -41.43
N GLN A 21 -8.25 7.10 -40.28
CA GLN A 21 -7.36 6.65 -39.22
C GLN A 21 -7.79 5.32 -38.58
N SER A 22 -9.10 5.12 -38.42
CA SER A 22 -9.66 3.86 -37.91
C SER A 22 -9.39 2.71 -38.88
N GLU A 23 -9.65 2.92 -40.17
CA GLU A 23 -9.38 1.95 -41.23
C GLU A 23 -7.89 1.60 -41.30
N LEU A 24 -6.99 2.59 -41.27
CA LEU A 24 -5.54 2.36 -41.27
C LEU A 24 -5.11 1.50 -40.07
N LYS A 25 -5.57 1.83 -38.86
CA LYS A 25 -5.28 1.04 -37.66
C LYS A 25 -5.84 -0.38 -37.75
N ASN A 26 -6.99 -0.56 -38.38
CA ASN A 26 -7.56 -1.89 -38.60
C ASN A 26 -6.71 -2.69 -39.58
N HIS A 27 -6.27 -2.09 -40.69
CA HIS A 27 -5.36 -2.73 -41.66
C HIS A 27 -4.01 -3.09 -41.04
N GLU A 28 -3.44 -2.20 -40.23
CA GLU A 28 -2.22 -2.49 -39.47
C GLU A 28 -2.44 -3.67 -38.51
N ASN A 29 -3.53 -3.67 -37.75
CA ASN A 29 -3.87 -4.76 -36.84
C ASN A 29 -4.07 -6.08 -37.58
N THR A 30 -4.74 -6.09 -38.74
CA THR A 30 -4.89 -7.30 -39.56
C THR A 30 -3.55 -7.76 -40.11
N GLY A 31 -2.75 -6.86 -40.66
CA GLY A 31 -1.42 -7.18 -41.18
C GLY A 31 -0.47 -7.73 -40.11
N LEU A 32 -0.53 -7.18 -38.89
CA LEU A 32 0.22 -7.69 -37.74
C LEU A 32 -0.26 -9.08 -37.32
N ARG A 33 -1.57 -9.33 -37.32
CA ARG A 33 -2.13 -10.67 -37.02
C ARG A 33 -1.68 -11.69 -38.06
N ASP A 34 -1.74 -11.34 -39.34
CA ASP A 34 -1.33 -12.22 -40.44
C ASP A 34 0.19 -12.47 -40.42
N ALA A 35 1.00 -11.44 -40.15
CA ALA A 35 2.44 -11.57 -39.96
C ALA A 35 2.77 -12.47 -38.75
N LEU A 36 1.98 -12.41 -37.69
CA LEU A 36 2.14 -13.27 -36.52
C LEU A 36 1.73 -14.71 -36.86
N GLU A 37 0.65 -14.92 -37.59
CA GLU A 37 0.20 -16.25 -38.01
C GLU A 37 1.19 -16.90 -38.98
N THR A 38 1.67 -16.18 -39.99
CA THR A 38 2.71 -16.65 -40.92
C THR A 38 4.01 -16.97 -40.19
N LYS A 39 4.45 -16.13 -39.24
CA LYS A 39 5.60 -16.44 -38.37
C LYS A 39 5.36 -17.69 -37.52
N LYS A 40 4.14 -17.88 -36.97
CA LYS A 40 3.77 -19.12 -36.26
C LYS A 40 3.85 -20.33 -37.18
N LYS A 41 3.31 -20.24 -38.41
CA LYS A 41 3.40 -21.30 -39.42
C LYS A 41 4.86 -21.62 -39.78
N HIS A 42 5.70 -20.61 -39.98
CA HIS A 42 7.12 -20.81 -40.28
C HIS A 42 7.91 -21.40 -39.09
N LYS A 43 7.54 -21.05 -37.85
CA LYS A 43 8.11 -21.65 -36.64
C LYS A 43 7.66 -23.10 -36.40
N LYS A 44 6.60 -23.57 -37.06
CA LYS A 44 6.29 -25.01 -37.14
C LYS A 44 7.36 -25.64 -38.04
N LYS A 45 8.56 -25.82 -37.49
CA LYS A 45 9.57 -26.74 -38.06
C LYS A 45 8.88 -28.07 -38.35
N LYS A 46 9.37 -28.82 -39.35
CA LYS A 46 9.00 -30.23 -39.55
C LYS A 46 9.18 -30.92 -38.19
N TYR A 47 8.08 -31.08 -37.48
CA TYR A 47 8.09 -31.46 -36.08
C TYR A 47 8.19 -32.97 -36.07
N THR A 48 9.34 -33.47 -35.63
CA THR A 48 9.49 -34.89 -35.33
C THR A 48 9.04 -35.05 -33.88
N PRO A 49 7.96 -35.80 -33.61
CA PRO A 49 7.59 -36.14 -32.25
C PRO A 49 8.78 -36.78 -31.57
N GLU A 50 9.05 -36.37 -30.32
CA GLU A 50 10.07 -37.03 -29.52
C GLU A 50 9.53 -38.42 -29.16
N LEU A 51 9.97 -39.41 -29.93
CA LEU A 51 9.59 -40.81 -29.77
C LEU A 51 10.66 -41.47 -28.92
N GLU A 52 10.28 -42.00 -27.76
CA GLU A 52 11.18 -42.80 -26.95
C GLU A 52 11.54 -44.08 -27.72
N GLY A 53 12.83 -44.27 -27.98
CA GLY A 53 13.35 -45.47 -28.63
C GLY A 53 13.29 -46.70 -27.72
N PRO A 54 13.24 -47.92 -28.28
CA PRO A 54 13.47 -49.15 -27.51
C PRO A 54 14.79 -49.10 -26.73
N ARG A 55 14.82 -49.72 -25.54
CA ARG A 55 16.03 -49.81 -24.69
C ARG A 55 17.19 -50.55 -25.37
N GLU A 56 16.90 -51.43 -26.33
CA GLU A 56 17.89 -52.19 -27.08
C GLU A 56 18.16 -51.50 -28.41
N ASN A 57 19.35 -50.91 -28.50
CA ASN A 57 19.75 -50.04 -29.60
C ASN A 57 20.48 -50.86 -30.67
N THR A 58 19.72 -51.55 -31.52
CA THR A 58 20.27 -52.23 -32.70
C THR A 58 20.53 -51.15 -33.75
N GLY A 59 21.79 -50.79 -34.01
CA GLY A 59 22.23 -49.59 -34.76
C GLY A 59 21.81 -49.44 -36.23
N GLY A 60 20.54 -49.73 -36.57
CA GLY A 60 19.90 -49.50 -37.86
C GLY A 60 18.74 -48.49 -37.77
N ALA A 61 18.04 -48.30 -38.90
CA ALA A 61 16.88 -47.40 -38.98
C ALA A 61 15.72 -47.90 -38.11
N MET A 62 15.28 -47.09 -37.15
CA MET A 62 14.13 -47.38 -36.30
C MET A 62 12.82 -47.00 -36.98
N PHE A 63 11.97 -47.99 -37.26
CA PHE A 63 10.60 -47.76 -37.72
C PHE A 63 9.65 -47.72 -36.52
N PHE A 64 8.90 -46.63 -36.40
CA PHE A 64 7.88 -46.50 -35.34
C PHE A 64 6.51 -46.93 -35.85
N THR A 65 5.75 -47.61 -34.99
CA THR A 65 4.35 -47.91 -35.29
C THR A 65 3.51 -46.62 -35.27
N PRO A 66 2.44 -46.52 -36.08
CA PRO A 66 1.55 -45.36 -36.09
C PRO A 66 0.98 -45.01 -34.70
N SER A 67 0.77 -46.01 -33.84
CA SER A 67 0.32 -45.81 -32.45
C SER A 67 1.34 -45.04 -31.61
N LYS A 68 2.64 -45.32 -31.75
CA LYS A 68 3.71 -44.59 -31.04
C LYS A 68 3.79 -43.12 -31.48
N VAL A 69 3.58 -42.87 -32.77
CA VAL A 69 3.49 -41.50 -33.32
C VAL A 69 2.31 -40.74 -32.71
N LYS A 70 1.14 -41.37 -32.56
CA LYS A 70 -0.02 -40.76 -31.91
C LYS A 70 0.22 -40.47 -30.42
N GLU A 71 0.86 -41.39 -29.71
CA GLU A 71 1.22 -41.25 -28.30
C GLU A 71 2.14 -40.05 -28.06
N ALA A 72 3.21 -39.92 -28.85
CA ALA A 72 4.12 -38.78 -28.75
C ALA A 72 3.43 -37.44 -29.06
N GLN A 73 2.55 -37.39 -30.06
CA GLN A 73 1.73 -36.21 -30.33
C GLN A 73 0.80 -35.85 -29.15
N PHE A 74 0.21 -36.85 -28.50
CA PHE A 74 -0.65 -36.64 -27.35
C PHE A 74 0.14 -36.06 -26.16
N ILE A 75 1.29 -36.65 -25.83
CA ILE A 75 2.17 -36.16 -24.76
C ILE A 75 2.61 -34.72 -25.04
N GLU A 76 2.95 -34.41 -26.28
CA GLU A 76 3.35 -33.05 -26.64
C GLU A 76 2.20 -32.04 -26.50
N ARG A 77 0.99 -32.39 -26.95
CA ARG A 77 -0.20 -31.53 -26.75
C ARG A 77 -0.43 -31.25 -25.27
N MET A 78 -0.31 -32.27 -24.41
CA MET A 78 -0.40 -32.09 -22.96
C MET A 78 0.68 -31.13 -22.44
N LYS A 79 1.95 -31.32 -22.85
CA LYS A 79 3.05 -30.40 -22.49
C LYS A 79 2.78 -28.96 -22.95
N GLN A 80 2.18 -28.77 -24.13
CA GLN A 80 1.82 -27.44 -24.65
C GLN A 80 0.71 -26.81 -23.82
N GLN A 81 -0.36 -27.55 -23.53
CA GLN A 81 -1.46 -27.10 -22.66
C GLN A 81 -0.96 -26.73 -21.26
N ASP A 82 -0.06 -27.53 -20.68
CA ASP A 82 0.55 -27.23 -19.38
C ASP A 82 1.39 -25.94 -19.42
N ARG A 83 2.14 -25.72 -20.50
CA ARG A 83 2.91 -24.47 -20.68
C ARG A 83 1.98 -23.27 -20.78
N GLU A 84 0.91 -23.38 -21.56
CA GLU A 84 -0.09 -22.31 -21.72
C GLU A 84 -0.81 -22.03 -20.40
N ALA A 85 -1.24 -23.07 -19.69
CA ALA A 85 -1.86 -22.96 -18.37
C ALA A 85 -0.91 -22.31 -17.35
N LYS A 86 0.38 -22.65 -17.37
CA LYS A 86 1.40 -22.00 -16.52
C LYS A 86 1.58 -20.52 -16.86
N ILE A 87 1.57 -20.15 -18.14
CA ILE A 87 1.67 -18.74 -18.56
C ILE A 87 0.42 -17.97 -18.11
N LEU A 88 -0.77 -18.53 -18.34
CA LEU A 88 -2.04 -17.93 -17.94
C LEU A 88 -2.13 -17.79 -16.41
N GLY A 89 -1.72 -18.82 -15.66
CA GLY A 89 -1.66 -18.80 -14.20
C GLY A 89 -0.77 -17.68 -13.68
N LYS A 90 0.45 -17.55 -14.21
CA LYS A 90 1.38 -16.46 -13.86
C LYS A 90 0.80 -15.08 -14.16
N ALA A 91 0.06 -14.92 -15.25
CA ALA A 91 -0.59 -13.66 -15.59
C ALA A 91 -1.69 -13.30 -14.57
N LYS A 92 -2.57 -14.26 -14.23
CA LYS A 92 -3.61 -14.10 -13.20
C LYS A 92 -3.02 -13.78 -11.83
N ASP A 93 -1.94 -14.45 -11.45
CA ASP A 93 -1.26 -14.19 -10.17
C ASP A 93 -0.65 -12.79 -10.10
N ARG A 94 -0.11 -12.28 -11.22
CA ARG A 94 0.36 -10.90 -11.32
C ARG A 94 -0.78 -9.90 -11.15
N GLN A 95 -1.93 -10.14 -11.77
CA GLN A 95 -3.12 -9.30 -11.63
C GLN A 95 -3.63 -9.28 -10.18
N ARG A 96 -3.81 -10.45 -9.55
CA ARG A 96 -4.20 -10.57 -8.15
C ARG A 96 -3.26 -9.84 -7.20
N LYS A 97 -1.95 -9.94 -7.42
CA LYS A 97 -0.95 -9.21 -6.63
C LYS A 97 -1.08 -7.70 -6.82
N ALA A 98 -1.25 -7.22 -8.05
CA ALA A 98 -1.46 -5.81 -8.32
C ALA A 98 -2.72 -5.28 -7.61
N GLU A 99 -3.83 -5.99 -7.73
CA GLU A 99 -5.10 -5.66 -7.05
C GLU A 99 -4.94 -5.62 -5.52
N ALA A 100 -4.33 -6.65 -4.93
CA ALA A 100 -4.07 -6.70 -3.49
C ALA A 100 -3.18 -5.53 -3.02
N THR A 101 -2.17 -5.15 -3.81
CA THR A 101 -1.35 -3.98 -3.48
C THR A 101 -2.13 -2.68 -3.61
N ALA A 102 -3.04 -2.57 -4.58
CA ALA A 102 -3.89 -1.39 -4.76
C ALA A 102 -4.88 -1.25 -3.59
N ILE A 103 -5.53 -2.33 -3.17
CA ILE A 103 -6.43 -2.33 -2.00
C ILE A 103 -5.67 -1.90 -0.75
N LYS A 104 -4.50 -2.50 -0.48
CA LYS A 104 -3.66 -2.12 0.67
C LYS A 104 -3.22 -0.66 0.64
N LYS A 105 -3.01 -0.07 -0.55
CA LYS A 105 -2.70 1.37 -0.67
C LYS A 105 -3.91 2.21 -0.30
N LYS A 106 -5.09 1.88 -0.81
CA LYS A 106 -6.36 2.56 -0.48
C LYS A 106 -6.66 2.51 1.02
N GLU A 107 -6.50 1.34 1.65
CA GLU A 107 -6.66 1.19 3.10
C GLU A 107 -5.69 2.08 3.89
N LYS A 108 -4.42 2.15 3.47
CA LYS A 108 -3.42 3.01 4.10
C LYS A 108 -3.74 4.50 3.95
N GLU A 109 -4.24 4.90 2.79
CA GLU A 109 -4.66 6.28 2.55
C GLU A 109 -5.88 6.64 3.40
N GLN A 110 -6.90 5.79 3.44
CA GLN A 110 -8.06 5.97 4.32
C GLN A 110 -7.66 6.03 5.80
N ALA A 111 -6.74 5.16 6.25
CA ALA A 111 -6.23 5.20 7.62
C ALA A 111 -5.45 6.49 7.93
N LYS A 112 -4.75 7.08 6.97
CA LYS A 112 -4.11 8.39 7.13
C LYS A 112 -5.14 9.50 7.26
N VAL A 113 -6.15 9.52 6.38
CA VAL A 113 -7.24 10.51 6.42
C VAL A 113 -7.97 10.44 7.76
N ALA A 114 -8.38 9.25 8.20
CA ALA A 114 -9.04 9.06 9.49
C ALA A 114 -8.16 9.53 10.68
N ARG A 115 -6.84 9.35 10.61
CA ARG A 115 -5.91 9.88 11.63
C ARG A 115 -5.83 11.39 11.62
N GLU A 116 -5.85 12.02 10.45
CA GLU A 116 -5.87 13.49 10.32
C GLU A 116 -7.18 14.08 10.84
N GLU A 117 -8.31 13.45 10.52
CA GLU A 117 -9.62 13.84 11.05
C GLU A 117 -9.68 13.70 12.57
N ALA A 118 -9.19 12.58 13.12
CA ALA A 118 -9.11 12.38 14.57
C ALA A 118 -8.18 13.41 15.26
N LYS A 119 -7.09 13.82 14.61
CA LYS A 119 -6.23 14.91 15.12
C LYS A 119 -6.99 16.23 15.13
N LYS A 120 -7.64 16.61 14.03
CA LYS A 120 -8.44 17.83 13.93
C LYS A 120 -9.54 17.86 14.99
N ALA A 121 -10.27 16.77 15.19
CA ALA A 121 -11.29 16.66 16.24
C ALA A 121 -10.71 16.83 17.66
N ARG A 122 -9.55 16.22 17.95
CA ARG A 122 -8.87 16.39 19.24
C ARG A 122 -8.42 17.84 19.46
N ASP A 123 -7.94 18.50 18.42
CA ASP A 123 -7.45 19.87 18.53
C ASP A 123 -8.62 20.87 18.68
N THR A 124 -9.76 20.64 18.02
CA THR A 124 -10.98 21.44 18.22
C THR A 124 -11.57 21.24 19.61
N GLU A 125 -11.64 20.01 20.12
CA GLU A 125 -12.10 19.73 21.50
C GLU A 125 -11.21 20.42 22.54
N LYS A 126 -9.88 20.35 22.36
CA LYS A 126 -8.91 21.06 23.22
C LYS A 126 -9.11 22.57 23.15
N ALA A 127 -9.31 23.13 21.96
CA ALA A 127 -9.56 24.56 21.78
C ALA A 127 -10.86 25.01 22.46
N VAL A 128 -11.96 24.26 22.30
CA VAL A 128 -13.24 24.54 22.97
C VAL A 128 -13.09 24.46 24.49
N LYS A 129 -12.41 23.42 25.00
CA LYS A 129 -12.16 23.27 26.44
C LYS A 129 -11.27 24.38 26.99
N ALA A 130 -10.27 24.82 26.23
CA ALA A 130 -9.42 25.95 26.59
C ALA A 130 -10.20 27.27 26.60
N ALA A 131 -11.04 27.52 25.59
CA ALA A 131 -11.91 28.69 25.52
C ALA A 131 -12.92 28.73 26.66
N ALA A 132 -13.54 27.59 27.00
CA ALA A 132 -14.46 27.48 28.15
C ALA A 132 -13.75 27.75 29.48
N ARG A 133 -12.51 27.26 29.66
CA ARG A 133 -11.68 27.57 30.82
C ARG A 133 -11.29 29.05 30.89
N ALA A 134 -10.97 29.66 29.75
CA ALA A 134 -10.66 31.09 29.68
C ALA A 134 -11.87 31.93 30.07
N LYS A 135 -13.07 31.64 29.53
CA LYS A 135 -14.31 32.33 29.91
C LYS A 135 -14.59 32.25 31.42
N LYS A 136 -14.50 31.05 32.01
CA LYS A 136 -14.66 30.87 33.46
C LYS A 136 -13.64 31.67 34.28
N ARG A 137 -12.39 31.80 33.81
CA ARG A 137 -11.36 32.63 34.46
C ARG A 137 -11.71 34.11 34.38
N TYR A 138 -12.10 34.60 33.20
CA TYR A 138 -12.53 36.00 33.03
C TYR A 138 -13.74 36.33 33.89
N GLU A 139 -14.75 35.46 33.96
CA GLU A 139 -15.93 35.65 34.82
C GLU A 139 -15.56 35.67 36.30
N ALA A 140 -14.68 34.75 36.75
CA ALA A 140 -14.21 34.71 38.13
C ALA A 140 -13.39 35.96 38.49
N GLU A 141 -12.56 36.46 37.57
CA GLU A 141 -11.77 37.67 37.75
C GLU A 141 -12.65 38.92 37.76
N ALA A 142 -13.63 39.02 36.87
CA ALA A 142 -14.63 40.09 36.86
C ALA A 142 -15.44 40.09 38.16
N ALA A 143 -15.89 38.93 38.64
CA ALA A 143 -16.58 38.81 39.92
C ALA A 143 -15.68 39.21 41.11
N LYS A 144 -14.39 38.88 41.06
CA LYS A 144 -13.41 39.29 42.08
C LYS A 144 -13.15 40.81 42.05
N ALA A 145 -13.05 41.41 40.86
CA ALA A 145 -12.91 42.85 40.67
C ALA A 145 -14.15 43.61 41.17
N GLN A 146 -15.36 43.12 40.88
CA GLN A 146 -16.61 43.70 41.42
C GLN A 146 -16.67 43.61 42.95
N LYS A 147 -16.28 42.47 43.54
CA LYS A 147 -16.18 42.33 45.01
C LYS A 147 -15.17 43.32 45.60
N ALA A 148 -14.01 43.52 44.96
CA ALA A 148 -13.00 44.49 45.40
C ALA A 148 -13.49 45.95 45.28
N ALA A 149 -14.17 46.29 44.19
CA ALA A 149 -14.76 47.63 44.00
C ALA A 149 -15.87 47.92 45.03
N ASN A 150 -16.66 46.92 45.42
CA ASN A 150 -17.67 47.06 46.48
C ASN A 150 -17.04 47.19 47.88
N LEU A 151 -15.88 46.56 48.11
CA LEU A 151 -15.10 46.73 49.35
C LEU A 151 -14.47 48.11 49.47
N SER A 152 -14.00 48.72 48.37
CA SER A 152 -13.42 50.07 48.40
C SER A 152 -14.46 51.19 48.62
N LYS A 153 -15.75 50.89 48.46
CA LYS A 153 -16.85 51.81 48.79
C LYS A 153 -17.27 51.77 50.27
N LYS A 154 -16.80 50.78 51.04
CA LYS A 154 -16.90 50.81 52.50
C LYS A 154 -15.65 51.54 53.03
N GLY A 155 -15.86 52.65 53.72
CA GLY A 155 -14.82 53.49 54.31
C GLY A 155 -13.85 52.70 55.20
N PRO A 156 -12.68 53.28 55.55
CA PRO A 156 -11.57 52.53 56.12
C PRO A 156 -11.99 51.88 57.45
N ALA A 157 -12.05 50.56 57.47
CA ALA A 157 -12.18 49.81 58.69
C ALA A 157 -10.83 49.83 59.42
N ILE A 158 -10.84 50.36 60.65
CA ILE A 158 -9.69 50.42 61.55
C ILE A 158 -9.15 48.99 61.76
N VAL A 159 -7.96 48.74 61.22
CA VAL A 159 -7.24 47.47 61.37
C VAL A 159 -6.63 47.43 62.77
N LYS A 160 -7.17 46.60 63.66
CA LYS A 160 -6.45 46.15 64.85
C LYS A 160 -5.43 45.10 64.41
N GLN A 161 -4.15 45.47 64.35
CA GLN A 161 -3.05 44.53 64.17
C GLN A 161 -2.99 43.59 65.39
N ASN A 162 -3.24 42.30 65.19
CA ASN A 162 -2.92 41.29 66.19
C ASN A 162 -2.05 40.17 65.59
N SER A 163 -0.88 40.06 66.24
CA SER A 163 -0.02 38.90 66.53
C SER A 163 0.72 38.12 65.43
N ARG A 164 2.05 38.21 65.58
CA ARG A 164 3.21 37.35 65.22
C ARG A 164 3.02 36.16 64.25
N PRO A 165 3.96 35.98 63.29
CA PRO A 165 3.99 34.79 62.44
C PRO A 165 4.48 33.56 63.24
N LYS A 166 3.72 32.46 63.17
CA LYS A 166 4.18 31.13 63.60
C LYS A 166 4.94 30.43 62.45
N PRO A 167 5.97 29.62 62.75
CA PRO A 167 6.91 29.10 61.76
C PRO A 167 6.29 28.06 60.82
N LYS A 168 6.78 28.04 59.58
CA LYS A 168 6.38 27.14 58.50
C LYS A 168 6.61 25.67 58.88
N PRO A 169 5.65 24.75 58.71
CA PRO A 169 5.97 23.34 58.60
C PRO A 169 6.56 23.06 57.21
N LYS A 170 7.78 22.49 57.20
CA LYS A 170 8.41 21.87 56.02
C LYS A 170 7.41 20.88 55.40
N ARG A 171 7.07 21.06 54.12
CA ARG A 171 6.49 19.97 53.34
C ARG A 171 7.60 18.97 53.08
N GLY A 172 7.61 17.92 53.91
CA GLY A 172 8.34 16.71 53.64
C GLY A 172 7.93 16.16 52.28
N ALA A 173 8.94 15.71 51.54
CA ALA A 173 8.77 14.81 50.43
C ALA A 173 7.99 13.58 50.93
N SER A 174 6.72 13.46 50.54
CA SER A 174 6.01 12.19 50.61
C SER A 174 6.31 11.43 49.32
N GLN A 175 7.45 10.77 49.35
CA GLN A 175 7.77 9.60 48.56
C GLN A 175 6.71 8.54 48.91
N LEU A 176 5.82 8.23 47.96
CA LEU A 176 5.06 6.98 48.04
C LEU A 176 5.98 5.88 47.56
N GLN A 177 6.40 5.11 48.56
CA GLN A 177 7.17 3.89 48.47
C GLN A 177 6.30 2.80 47.84
N GLY A 178 6.63 2.43 46.60
CA GLY A 178 6.48 1.06 46.13
C GLY A 178 7.88 0.45 46.20
N GLY A 179 8.08 -0.47 47.13
CA GLY A 179 9.37 -1.11 47.40
C GLY A 179 9.91 -1.82 46.17
N GLY A 180 11.21 -1.65 45.95
CA GLY A 180 12.01 -2.60 45.19
C GLY A 180 12.71 -3.54 46.15
N ASP A 181 12.90 -4.78 45.70
CA ASP A 181 14.10 -5.59 45.95
C ASP A 181 14.19 -6.64 44.84
N GLY A 182 15.40 -6.82 44.28
CA GLY A 182 15.74 -7.70 43.16
C GLY A 182 15.95 -6.93 41.86
N ASP A 183 17.05 -6.18 41.72
CA ASP A 183 18.33 -6.68 41.20
C ASP A 183 18.17 -7.44 39.88
N GLU A 184 18.50 -6.77 38.78
CA GLU A 184 19.37 -7.30 37.72
C GLU A 184 19.40 -6.34 36.51
N GLY A 185 20.62 -5.92 36.15
CA GLY A 185 21.02 -5.71 34.76
C GLY A 185 20.37 -4.57 33.98
N GLN A 186 21.05 -3.43 33.95
CA GLN A 186 21.05 -2.59 32.75
C GLN A 186 21.45 -3.45 31.54
N SER A 187 20.49 -3.78 30.66
CA SER A 187 20.82 -4.26 29.32
C SER A 187 20.28 -3.25 28.32
N GLN A 188 21.22 -2.52 27.70
CA GLN A 188 20.95 -1.66 26.57
C GLN A 188 20.18 -2.42 25.48
N PRO A 189 19.25 -1.79 24.73
CA PRO A 189 18.71 -2.44 23.54
C PRO A 189 19.87 -2.73 22.58
N PRO A 190 20.00 -3.96 22.03
CA PRO A 190 21.11 -4.28 21.14
C PRO A 190 21.09 -3.31 19.95
N GLN A 191 22.24 -2.67 19.75
CA GLN A 191 22.50 -1.84 18.58
C GLN A 191 22.19 -2.65 17.32
N LYS A 192 21.55 -1.99 16.36
CA LYS A 192 21.18 -2.58 15.07
C LYS A 192 22.44 -3.13 14.40
N ALA A 193 22.59 -4.45 14.39
CA ALA A 193 23.59 -5.11 13.58
C ALA A 193 23.26 -4.87 12.11
N SER A 194 24.17 -4.20 11.42
CA SER A 194 24.16 -4.08 9.98
C SER A 194 24.24 -5.47 9.35
N ARG A 195 23.15 -5.87 8.67
CA ARG A 195 23.19 -6.68 7.45
C ARG A 195 24.12 -7.91 7.50
N THR A 196 23.73 -8.95 8.22
CA THR A 196 24.28 -10.30 7.99
C THR A 196 23.38 -11.05 7.01
N ARG A 197 23.89 -11.34 5.82
CA ARG A 197 23.26 -12.28 4.87
C ARG A 197 23.45 -13.68 5.44
N THR A 198 22.36 -14.45 5.58
CA THR A 198 22.49 -15.91 5.73
C THR A 198 22.97 -16.47 4.39
N ILE A 199 24.24 -16.87 4.31
CA ILE A 199 24.76 -17.62 3.16
C ILE A 199 24.33 -19.07 3.38
N ARG A 200 23.39 -19.56 2.57
CA ARG A 200 23.02 -20.98 2.54
C ARG A 200 24.04 -21.71 1.66
N ALA A 201 24.74 -22.68 2.21
CA ALA A 201 25.69 -23.51 1.47
C ALA A 201 24.94 -24.40 0.45
N PRO A 202 25.53 -24.68 -0.73
CA PRO A 202 24.91 -25.56 -1.72
C PRO A 202 24.91 -27.03 -1.27
N GLU A 203 23.84 -27.73 -1.63
CA GLU A 203 23.48 -29.14 -1.33
C GLU A 203 24.43 -30.19 -1.93
N ARG A 204 25.64 -29.80 -2.35
CA ARG A 204 26.57 -30.67 -3.09
C ARG A 204 27.39 -31.63 -2.20
N TYR A 205 27.23 -31.56 -0.88
CA TYR A 205 27.92 -32.41 0.09
C TYR A 205 27.00 -32.77 1.26
N SER A 206 25.93 -33.51 0.97
CA SER A 206 25.23 -34.29 1.99
C SER A 206 25.16 -35.72 1.45
N GLU A 207 26.11 -36.53 1.89
CA GLU A 207 26.06 -37.99 1.79
C GLU A 207 24.97 -38.55 2.69
#